data_AF-A0A0R1L375-F1
#
_entry.id   AF-A0A0R1L375-F1
#
_cell.length_a   1.000
_cell.length_b   1.000
_cell.length_c   1.000
_cell.angle_alpha   90.00
_cell.angle_beta   90.00
_cell.angle_gamma   90.00
#
_symmetry.space_group_name_H-M   'P 1'
#
loop_
_entity.id
_entity.type
_entity.pdbx_description
1 polymer ?
#
loop_
_entity_poly.entity_id
_entity_poly.type
_entity_poly.pdbx_seq_one_letter_code
_entity_poly.pdbx_strand_id
1 'polypeptide(L)'
;MYEPTSYMTLESFYKALQRDTGVDDSFFMFDYPVPENEEDYQEAVKLVKYVISISDKDKNELTDEQKSQQSELNELRKVLRENERSQGYKGLS
;
A
#
# COMPACT_ATOMS: atom_id res chain seq x y z
N MET A 1 -3.95 -0.96 -28.67
CA MET A 1 -4.42 -2.26 -28.17
C MET A 1 -3.24 -3.21 -28.27
N TYR A 2 -2.90 -3.91 -27.19
CA TYR A 2 -1.88 -4.96 -27.26
C TYR A 2 -2.41 -6.12 -28.09
N GLU A 3 -1.62 -6.56 -29.07
CA GLU A 3 -1.96 -7.75 -29.84
C GLU A 3 -1.81 -8.98 -28.93
N PRO A 4 -2.78 -9.91 -28.94
CA PRO A 4 -2.63 -11.16 -28.21
C PRO A 4 -1.44 -11.94 -28.78
N THR A 5 -0.62 -12.50 -27.89
CA THR A 5 0.49 -13.35 -28.30
C THR A 5 -0.01 -14.77 -28.54
N SER A 6 0.80 -15.59 -29.20
CA SER A 6 0.53 -17.04 -29.35
C SER A 6 0.51 -17.79 -28.02
N TYR A 7 1.04 -17.17 -26.96
CA TYR A 7 1.15 -17.74 -25.63
C TYR A 7 -0.07 -17.42 -24.77
N MET A 8 -0.48 -16.15 -24.68
CA MET A 8 -1.66 -15.75 -23.91
C MET A 8 -2.28 -14.44 -24.37
N THR A 9 -3.53 -14.22 -23.96
CA THR A 9 -4.20 -12.93 -24.13
C THR A 9 -3.86 -11.99 -22.98
N LEU A 10 -4.07 -10.69 -23.19
CA LEU A 10 -3.94 -9.68 -22.13
C LEU A 10 -4.81 -10.01 -20.91
N GLU A 11 -6.04 -10.48 -21.12
CA GLU A 11 -6.96 -10.86 -20.03
C GLU A 11 -6.42 -12.06 -19.24
N SER A 12 -5.94 -13.09 -19.94
CA SER A 12 -5.32 -14.27 -19.30
C SER A 12 -4.06 -13.89 -18.53
N PHE A 13 -3.25 -12.99 -19.08
CA PHE A 13 -2.05 -12.48 -18.44
C PHE A 13 -2.36 -11.79 -17.12
N TYR A 14 -3.30 -10.84 -17.09
CA TYR A 14 -3.66 -10.14 -15.85
C TYR A 14 -4.23 -11.09 -14.79
N LYS A 15 -5.12 -12.02 -15.17
CA LYS A 15 -5.66 -13.01 -14.22
C LYS A 15 -4.57 -13.91 -13.63
N ALA A 16 -3.64 -14.37 -14.46
CA ALA A 16 -2.53 -15.21 -14.00
C ALA A 16 -1.60 -14.42 -13.08
N LEU A 17 -1.27 -13.18 -13.45
CA LEU A 17 -0.40 -12.30 -12.70
C LEU A 17 -1.00 -11.95 -11.33
N GLN A 18 -2.30 -11.66 -11.24
CA GLN A 18 -3.03 -11.49 -9.98
C GLN A 18 -2.92 -12.71 -9.08
N ARG A 19 -3.20 -13.90 -9.63
CA ARG A 19 -3.13 -15.15 -8.88
C ARG A 19 -1.72 -15.40 -8.31
N ASP A 20 -0.69 -15.11 -9.08
CA ASP A 20 0.69 -15.50 -8.75
C ASP A 20 1.45 -14.44 -7.94
N THR A 21 0.94 -13.20 -7.90
CA THR A 21 1.55 -12.06 -7.16
C THR A 21 0.68 -11.52 -6.03
N GLY A 22 -0.62 -11.80 -6.02
CA GLY A 22 -1.56 -11.35 -5.00
C GLY A 22 -2.00 -9.89 -5.13
N VAL A 23 -1.69 -9.23 -6.25
CA VAL A 23 -2.12 -7.84 -6.51
C VAL A 23 -3.58 -7.77 -6.94
N ASP A 24 -4.21 -6.62 -6.69
CA ASP A 24 -5.57 -6.32 -7.14
C ASP A 24 -5.59 -5.70 -8.55
N ASP A 25 -6.79 -5.50 -9.10
CA ASP A 25 -6.99 -4.85 -10.41
C ASP A 25 -6.40 -3.42 -10.48
N SER A 26 -6.23 -2.75 -9.34
CA SER A 26 -5.73 -1.37 -9.29
C SER A 26 -4.22 -1.26 -9.48
N PHE A 27 -3.50 -2.38 -9.32
CA PHE A 27 -2.05 -2.42 -9.49
C PHE A 27 -1.61 -2.31 -10.96
N PHE A 28 -2.45 -2.72 -11.91
CA PHE A 28 -2.15 -2.69 -13.34
C PHE A 28 -2.39 -1.32 -13.95
N MET A 29 -1.70 -0.30 -13.44
CA MET A 29 -1.66 1.04 -14.07
C MET A 29 -0.61 1.16 -15.18
N PHE A 30 0.14 0.08 -15.45
CA PHE A 30 1.22 0.08 -16.42
C PHE A 30 0.85 -0.71 -17.67
N ASP A 31 1.10 -0.09 -18.82
CA ASP A 31 1.10 -0.69 -20.16
C ASP A 31 2.24 -1.73 -20.25
N TYR A 32 2.04 -2.89 -19.62
CA TYR A 32 3.00 -3.99 -19.67
C TYR A 32 2.69 -4.88 -20.89
N PRO A 33 3.69 -5.19 -21.72
CA PRO A 33 3.50 -6.04 -22.89
C PRO A 33 3.03 -7.45 -22.48
N VAL A 34 2.11 -8.01 -23.26
CA VAL A 34 1.66 -9.39 -23.07
C VAL A 34 2.84 -10.33 -23.32
N PRO A 35 3.14 -11.29 -22.41
CA PRO A 35 4.25 -12.22 -22.57
C PRO A 35 4.14 -13.05 -23.85
N GLU A 36 5.24 -13.26 -24.58
CA GLU A 36 5.28 -14.12 -25.77
C GLU A 36 5.61 -15.58 -25.41
N ASN A 37 6.10 -15.82 -24.20
CA ASN A 37 6.52 -17.12 -23.71
C ASN A 37 6.52 -17.19 -22.15
N GLU A 38 6.86 -18.36 -21.60
CA GLU A 38 6.92 -18.57 -20.14
C GLU A 38 8.04 -17.75 -19.46
N GLU A 39 9.17 -17.53 -20.12
CA GLU A 39 10.29 -16.76 -19.56
C GLU A 39 9.88 -15.30 -19.32
N ASP A 40 9.28 -14.67 -20.33
CA ASP A 40 8.70 -13.32 -20.24
C ASP A 40 7.67 -13.22 -19.11
N TYR A 41 6.84 -14.25 -18.94
CA TYR A 41 5.86 -14.30 -17.87
C TYR A 41 6.51 -14.32 -16.48
N GLN A 42 7.55 -15.15 -16.29
CA GLN A 42 8.27 -15.22 -15.03
C GLN A 42 9.01 -13.92 -14.71
N GLU A 43 9.52 -13.22 -15.72
CA GLU A 43 10.09 -11.88 -15.53
C GLU A 43 9.04 -10.86 -15.07
N ALA A 44 7.86 -10.87 -15.68
CA ALA A 44 6.74 -10.02 -15.25
C ALA A 44 6.36 -10.26 -13.78
N VAL A 45 6.22 -11.54 -13.38
CA VAL A 45 5.93 -11.93 -12.01
C VAL A 45 7.00 -11.43 -11.03
N LYS A 46 8.29 -11.56 -11.39
CA LYS A 46 9.40 -11.07 -10.56
C LYS A 46 9.36 -9.55 -10.39
N LEU A 47 9.14 -8.82 -11.48
CA LEU A 47 9.07 -7.36 -11.47
C LEU A 47 7.93 -6.88 -10.56
N VAL A 48 6.74 -7.45 -10.73
CA VAL A 48 5.57 -7.10 -9.91
C VAL A 48 5.84 -7.37 -8.42
N LYS A 49 6.37 -8.55 -8.07
CA LYS A 49 6.74 -8.87 -6.68
C LYS A 49 7.76 -7.88 -6.11
N TYR A 50 8.73 -7.45 -6.92
CA TYR A 50 9.71 -6.46 -6.51
C TYR A 50 9.05 -5.10 -6.21
N VAL A 51 8.16 -4.62 -7.07
CA VAL A 51 7.44 -3.34 -6.89
C VAL A 51 6.56 -3.36 -5.63
N ILE A 52 5.82 -4.46 -5.40
CA ILE A 52 5.05 -4.65 -4.16
C ILE A 52 5.98 -4.59 -2.94
N SER A 53 7.10 -5.32 -2.99
CA SER A 53 8.04 -5.37 -1.86
C SER A 53 8.68 -4.03 -1.51
N ILE A 54 8.85 -3.13 -2.48
CA ILE A 54 9.30 -1.75 -2.23
C ILE A 54 8.17 -0.94 -1.61
N SER A 55 6.97 -1.01 -2.20
CA SER A 55 5.80 -0.27 -1.72
C SER A 55 5.44 -0.61 -0.27
N ASP A 56 5.63 -1.87 0.13
CA ASP A 56 5.39 -2.32 1.51
C ASP A 56 6.50 -1.89 2.49
N LYS A 57 7.72 -1.67 2.00
CA LYS A 57 8.82 -1.12 2.81
C LYS A 57 8.59 0.35 3.13
N ASP A 58 8.12 1.14 2.16
CA ASP A 58 7.84 2.56 2.37
C ASP A 58 6.60 2.80 3.26
N LYS A 59 5.68 1.82 3.36
CA LYS A 59 4.48 1.93 4.23
C LYS A 59 4.75 1.66 5.72
N ASN A 60 5.86 1.01 6.07
CA ASN A 60 6.11 0.58 7.45
C ASN A 60 7.03 1.50 8.26
N GLU A 61 7.61 2.53 7.66
CA GLU A 61 8.34 3.57 8.40
C GLU A 61 7.51 4.86 8.42
N LEU A 62 6.75 5.07 9.50
CA LEU A 62 6.40 6.44 9.88
C LEU A 62 7.71 7.22 9.94
N THR A 63 7.83 8.27 9.14
CA THR A 63 9.02 9.12 9.17
C THR A 63 9.18 9.68 10.60
N ASP A 64 10.41 9.94 11.02
CA ASP A 64 10.65 10.41 12.39
C ASP A 64 9.91 11.74 12.69
N GLU A 65 9.67 12.55 11.66
CA GLU A 65 8.79 13.73 11.73
C GLU A 65 7.32 13.37 12.01
N GLN A 66 6.77 12.35 11.35
CA GLN A 66 5.40 11.88 11.61
C GLN A 66 5.26 11.29 13.01
N LYS A 67 6.28 10.57 13.51
CA LYS A 67 6.30 10.08 14.90
C LYS A 67 6.33 11.24 15.91
N SER A 68 7.12 12.28 15.63
CA SER A 68 7.21 13.47 16.47
C SER A 68 5.86 14.20 16.55
N GLN A 69 5.22 14.44 15.40
CA GLN A 69 3.90 15.08 15.34
C GLN A 69 2.81 14.27 16.05
N GLN A 70 2.84 12.94 15.93
CA GLN A 70 1.92 12.04 16.64
C GLN A 70 2.11 12.10 18.16
N SER A 71 3.37 12.22 18.62
CA SER A 71 3.72 12.37 20.04
C SER A 71 3.19 13.69 20.61
N GLU A 72 3.43 14.80 19.91
CA GLU A 72 2.93 16.14 20.30
C GLU A 72 1.40 16.18 20.38
N LEU A 73 0.70 15.58 19.40
CA LEU A 73 -0.76 15.48 19.44
C LEU A 73 -1.27 14.66 20.63
N ASN A 74 -0.55 13.61 21.03
CA ASN A 74 -0.93 12.80 22.17
C ASN A 74 -0.73 13.53 23.51
N GLU A 75 0.35 14.31 23.64
CA GLU A 75 0.58 15.19 24.79
C GLU A 75 -0.49 16.29 24.88
N LEU A 76 -0.81 16.95 23.76
CA LEU A 76 -1.89 17.94 23.72
C LEU A 76 -3.25 17.36 24.14
N ARG A 77 -3.59 16.16 23.66
CA ARG A 77 -4.82 15.45 24.08
C ARG A 77 -4.82 15.10 25.56
N LYS A 78 -3.66 14.77 26.13
CA LYS A 78 -3.51 14.48 27.56
C LYS A 78 -3.76 15.74 28.40
N VAL A 79 -3.13 16.86 28.03
CA VAL A 79 -3.32 18.15 28.70
C VAL A 79 -4.78 18.61 28.66
N LEU A 80 -5.46 18.46 27.52
CA LEU A 80 -6.88 18.79 27.39
C LEU A 80 -7.75 17.94 28.34
N ARG A 81 -7.52 16.62 28.40
CA ARG A 81 -8.25 15.74 29.33
C ARG A 81 -8.01 16.09 30.81
N GLU A 82 -6.77 16.46 31.15
CA GLU A 82 -6.42 16.89 32.51
C GLU A 82 -7.07 18.23 32.87
N ASN A 83 -7.16 19.16 31.91
CA ASN A 83 -7.85 20.44 32.11
C ASN A 83 -9.37 20.25 32.23
N GLU A 84 -10.00 19.43 31.38
CA GLU A 84 -11.42 19.07 31.51
C GLU A 84 -11.74 18.43 32.87
N ARG A 85 -10.88 17.52 33.35
CA ARG A 85 -10.98 16.95 34.69
C ARG A 85 -10.82 18.00 35.80
N SER A 86 -9.95 18.98 35.61
CA SER A 86 -9.68 20.03 36.59
C SER A 86 -10.81 21.08 36.64
N GLN A 87 -11.46 21.38 35.51
CA GLN A 87 -12.61 22.29 35.43
C GLN A 87 -13.93 21.64 35.89
N GLY A 88 -14.05 20.31 35.78
CA GLY A 88 -15.23 19.54 36.25
C GLY A 88 -15.43 19.47 37.77
N TYR A 89 -14.45 19.92 38.58
CA TYR A 89 -14.49 19.88 40.05
C TYR A 89 -14.89 21.21 40.73
N LYS A 90 -15.57 22.11 40.02
CA LYS A 90 -16.11 23.37 40.61
C LYS A 90 -17.64 23.40 40.82
N GLY A 91 -18.33 22.26 40.69
CA GLY A 91 -19.80 22.25 40.58
C GLY A 91 -20.58 21.34 41.53
N LEU A 92 -20.00 20.80 42.60
CA LEU A 92 -20.76 20.04 43.60
C LEU A 92 -20.24 20.39 45.00
N SER A 93 -20.71 21.54 45.50
CA SER A 93 -20.70 21.89 46.92
C SER A 93 -22.13 22.03 47.41
#